data_AF-A0A965Z729-F1
#
_entry.id   AF-A0A965Z729-F1
#
_cell.length_a   1.000
_cell.length_b   1.000
_cell.length_c   1.000
_cell.angle_alpha   90.00
_cell.angle_beta   90.00
_cell.angle_gamma   90.00
#
_symmetry.space_group_name_H-M   'P 1'
#
loop_
_entity.id
_entity.type
_entity.pdbx_description
1 polymer ?
#
loop_
_entity_poly.entity_id
_entity_poly.type
_entity_poly.pdbx_seq_one_letter_code
_entity_poly.pdbx_strand_id
1 'polypeptide(L)'
;MKKIKIENYENPKPLSIYTKDKYYWVWLGNETKHRFSNRKHAEAFLVRTNRFLNERLFELNRLYVEIFTEYRRLWFYFDRKAMESNIQIEGTLEWINKKFNIVIDRSQGINGNFNVFQNMLIIVDNLKHIIKVLTDLQTQKNNWVERYNLIVISNRLDEIEKTIRNYNLQEHN
;
A
#
# COMPACT_ATOMS: atom_id res chain seq x y z
N MET A 1 -15.21 12.44 -1.42
CA MET A 1 -14.55 11.12 -1.30
C MET A 1 -13.08 11.32 -0.97
N LYS A 2 -12.55 10.66 0.07
CA LYS A 2 -11.10 10.66 0.36
C LYS A 2 -10.36 9.98 -0.79
N LYS A 3 -9.28 10.57 -1.29
CA LYS A 3 -8.49 10.03 -2.40
C LYS A 3 -7.04 10.49 -2.32
N ILE A 4 -6.13 9.65 -2.82
CA ILE A 4 -4.73 10.01 -3.06
C ILE A 4 -4.68 11.05 -4.17
N LYS A 5 -3.91 12.12 -3.95
CA LYS A 5 -3.64 13.15 -4.95
C LYS A 5 -2.17 13.56 -4.89
N ILE A 6 -1.33 12.87 -5.66
CA ILE A 6 0.05 13.26 -5.90
C ILE A 6 0.11 14.31 -7.01
N GLU A 7 0.88 15.37 -6.79
CA GLU A 7 0.97 16.52 -7.70
C GLU A 7 2.43 16.92 -8.01
N ASN A 8 3.39 16.35 -7.29
CA ASN A 8 4.77 16.83 -7.34
C ASN A 8 5.54 16.26 -8.53
N TYR A 9 6.20 17.16 -9.26
CA TYR A 9 7.19 16.89 -10.28
C TYR A 9 8.24 18.01 -10.27
N GLU A 10 9.46 17.70 -10.69
CA GLU A 10 10.53 18.68 -10.85
C GLU A 10 10.38 19.43 -12.17
N ASN A 11 10.46 20.76 -12.12
CA ASN A 11 10.42 21.61 -13.31
C ASN A 11 11.78 21.61 -14.04
N PRO A 12 11.79 21.77 -15.37
CA PRO A 12 13.02 21.87 -16.13
C PRO A 12 13.79 23.15 -15.76
N LYS A 13 15.12 23.07 -15.79
CA LYS A 13 16.06 24.18 -15.65
C LYS A 13 16.62 24.51 -17.04
N PRO A 14 15.99 25.42 -17.81
CA PRO A 14 16.32 25.62 -19.24
C PRO A 14 17.75 26.15 -19.46
N LEU A 15 18.28 26.89 -18.48
CA LEU A 15 19.64 27.43 -18.49
C LEU A 15 20.71 26.40 -18.07
N SER A 16 20.32 25.18 -17.69
CA SER A 16 21.29 24.16 -17.32
C SER A 16 22.09 23.70 -18.54
N ILE A 17 23.39 23.55 -18.33
CA ILE A 17 24.32 22.95 -19.30
C ILE A 17 24.00 21.45 -19.48
N TYR A 18 23.42 20.81 -18.47
CA TYR A 18 23.08 19.39 -18.50
C TYR A 18 21.74 19.13 -19.18
N THR A 19 21.75 18.34 -20.25
CA THR A 19 20.54 17.93 -20.99
C THR A 19 19.47 17.30 -20.10
N LYS A 20 19.86 16.54 -19.07
CA LYS A 20 18.94 15.90 -18.13
C LYS A 20 18.06 16.90 -17.37
N ASP A 21 18.55 18.11 -17.12
CA ASP A 21 17.84 19.12 -16.33
C ASP A 21 16.81 19.87 -17.18
N LYS A 22 16.79 19.66 -18.50
CA LYS A 22 15.83 20.29 -19.43
C LYS A 22 14.48 19.56 -19.50
N TYR A 23 14.30 18.50 -18.72
CA TYR A 23 13.09 17.68 -18.68
C TYR A 23 12.31 17.89 -17.38
N TYR A 24 11.01 17.59 -17.44
CA TYR A 24 10.19 17.39 -16.25
C TYR A 24 10.50 16.01 -15.66
N TRP A 25 10.67 15.93 -14.34
CA TRP A 25 10.93 14.66 -13.66
C TRP A 25 9.85 14.33 -12.65
N VAL A 26 9.35 13.10 -12.71
CA VAL A 26 8.45 12.55 -11.70
C VAL A 26 9.17 11.43 -10.98
N TRP A 27 9.33 11.59 -9.67
CA TRP A 27 9.88 10.59 -8.77
C TRP A 27 8.74 9.90 -8.04
N LEU A 28 8.72 8.56 -8.07
CA LEU A 28 7.73 7.76 -7.36
C LEU A 28 8.35 7.08 -6.14
N GLY A 29 7.51 6.68 -5.18
CA GLY A 29 7.96 6.06 -3.94
C GLY A 29 8.39 4.61 -4.03
N ASN A 30 8.30 3.99 -5.21
CA ASN A 30 8.87 2.68 -5.51
C ASN A 30 10.22 2.78 -6.23
N GLU A 31 10.97 3.86 -5.97
CA GLU A 31 12.31 4.10 -6.52
C GLU A 31 12.38 4.29 -8.04
N THR A 32 11.23 4.47 -8.69
CA THR A 32 11.17 4.75 -10.14
C THR A 32 11.23 6.26 -10.42
N LYS A 33 11.90 6.60 -11.52
CA LYS A 33 12.06 7.98 -11.99
C LYS A 33 11.71 8.07 -13.47
N HIS A 34 10.79 8.97 -13.81
CA HIS A 34 10.31 9.16 -15.17
C HIS A 34 10.56 10.57 -15.67
N ARG A 35 11.06 10.69 -16.90
CA ARG A 35 11.30 11.98 -17.58
C ARG A 35 10.26 12.28 -18.63
N PHE A 36 9.93 13.56 -18.78
CA PHE A 36 9.00 14.04 -19.79
C PHE A 36 9.51 15.33 -20.43
N SER A 37 9.41 15.46 -21.76
CA SER A 37 9.75 16.70 -22.48
C SER A 37 8.66 17.77 -22.37
N ASN A 38 7.43 17.36 -22.07
CA ASN A 38 6.26 18.22 -22.02
C ASN A 38 5.55 18.09 -20.66
N ARG A 39 5.22 19.23 -20.06
CA ARG A 39 4.43 19.33 -18.83
C ARG A 39 3.13 18.53 -18.90
N LYS A 40 2.40 18.61 -20.02
CA LYS A 40 1.12 17.89 -20.20
C LYS A 40 1.30 16.37 -20.07
N HIS A 41 2.44 15.82 -20.50
CA HIS A 41 2.71 14.39 -20.38
C HIS A 41 3.06 14.00 -18.93
N ALA A 42 3.79 14.84 -18.21
CA ALA A 42 4.07 14.62 -16.78
C ALA A 42 2.77 14.66 -15.94
N GLU A 43 1.90 15.63 -16.20
CA GLU A 43 0.59 15.72 -15.53
C GLU A 43 -0.30 14.52 -15.87
N ALA A 44 -0.37 14.11 -17.15
CA ALA A 44 -1.11 12.92 -17.55
C ALA A 44 -0.55 11.64 -16.89
N PHE A 45 0.77 11.55 -16.71
CA PHE A 45 1.39 10.45 -15.98
C PHE A 45 0.97 10.45 -14.50
N LEU A 46 1.01 11.60 -13.82
CA LEU A 46 0.55 11.72 -12.43
C LEU A 46 -0.93 11.37 -12.28
N VAL A 47 -1.79 11.73 -13.24
CA VAL A 47 -3.21 11.33 -13.23
C VAL A 47 -3.37 9.81 -13.29
N ARG A 48 -2.63 9.13 -14.17
CA ARG A 48 -2.65 7.66 -14.24
C ARG A 48 -2.15 7.03 -12.96
N THR A 49 -1.06 7.54 -12.40
CA THR A 49 -0.51 7.07 -11.13
C THR A 49 -1.47 7.28 -9.97
N ASN A 50 -2.14 8.43 -9.89
CA ASN A 50 -3.20 8.67 -8.91
C ASN A 50 -4.33 7.65 -9.06
N ARG A 51 -4.78 7.35 -10.27
CA ARG A 51 -5.81 6.34 -10.51
C ARG A 51 -5.37 4.97 -9.99
N PHE A 52 -4.20 4.51 -10.42
CA PHE A 52 -3.62 3.24 -9.98
C PHE A 52 -3.54 3.14 -8.44
N LEU A 53 -2.98 4.16 -7.79
CA LEU A 53 -2.80 4.18 -6.33
C LEU A 53 -4.15 4.18 -5.60
N ASN A 54 -5.14 4.92 -6.08
CA ASN A 54 -6.48 4.91 -5.48
C ASN A 54 -7.14 3.54 -5.64
N GLU A 55 -7.06 2.90 -6.81
CA GLU A 55 -7.58 1.54 -7.04
C GLU A 55 -6.94 0.54 -6.06
N ARG A 56 -5.60 0.54 -5.95
CA ARG A 56 -4.88 -0.31 -4.99
C ARG A 56 -5.28 0.02 -3.54
N LEU A 57 -5.48 1.28 -3.18
CA LEU A 57 -5.91 1.68 -1.83
C LEU A 57 -7.32 1.16 -1.51
N PHE A 58 -8.25 1.21 -2.47
CA PHE A 58 -9.58 0.64 -2.31
C PHE A 58 -9.54 -0.87 -2.11
N GLU A 59 -8.71 -1.58 -2.88
CA GLU A 59 -8.51 -3.02 -2.70
C GLU A 59 -7.91 -3.36 -1.33
N LEU A 60 -6.91 -2.59 -0.86
CA LEU A 60 -6.36 -2.76 0.49
C LEU A 60 -7.41 -2.52 1.58
N ASN A 61 -8.25 -1.48 1.43
CA ASN A 61 -9.33 -1.23 2.38
C ASN A 61 -10.36 -2.37 2.39
N ARG A 62 -10.69 -2.95 1.23
CA ARG A 62 -11.55 -4.12 1.14
C ARG A 62 -10.94 -5.32 1.87
N LEU A 63 -9.65 -5.62 1.62
CA LEU A 63 -8.95 -6.71 2.29
C LEU A 63 -8.84 -6.48 3.80
N TYR A 64 -8.63 -5.23 4.24
CA TYR A 64 -8.68 -4.87 5.66
C TYR A 64 -10.01 -5.24 6.31
N VAL A 65 -11.15 -4.95 5.66
CA VAL A 65 -12.49 -5.32 6.15
C VAL A 65 -12.68 -6.85 6.16
N GLU A 66 -12.22 -7.55 5.12
CA GLU A 66 -12.28 -9.01 5.05
C GLU A 66 -11.47 -9.64 6.21
N ILE A 67 -10.24 -9.18 6.46
CA ILE A 67 -9.38 -9.66 7.55
C ILE A 67 -9.96 -9.32 8.92
N PHE A 68 -10.54 -8.12 9.09
CA PHE A 68 -11.21 -7.75 10.33
C PHE A 68 -12.41 -8.65 10.63
N THR A 69 -13.18 -9.02 9.59
CA THR A 69 -14.30 -9.95 9.71
C THR A 69 -13.82 -11.33 10.18
N GLU A 70 -12.75 -11.82 9.57
CA GLU A 70 -12.11 -13.09 9.96
C GLU A 70 -11.62 -13.06 11.41
N TYR A 71 -10.94 -11.99 11.79
CA TYR A 71 -10.51 -11.75 13.16
C TYR A 71 -11.69 -11.79 14.15
N ARG A 72 -12.78 -11.07 13.87
CA ARG A 72 -13.94 -11.04 14.77
C ARG A 72 -14.66 -12.38 14.86
N ARG A 73 -14.65 -13.18 13.79
CA ARG A 73 -15.13 -14.56 13.83
C ARG A 73 -14.32 -15.42 14.80
N LEU A 74 -13.01 -15.19 14.88
CA LEU A 74 -12.09 -15.92 15.77
C LEU A 74 -11.96 -15.33 17.16
N TRP A 75 -12.66 -14.22 17.45
CA TRP A 75 -12.55 -13.49 18.71
C TRP A 75 -12.72 -14.38 19.94
N PHE A 76 -13.68 -15.31 19.91
CA PHE A 76 -13.95 -16.23 21.02
C PHE A 76 -12.89 -17.32 21.21
N TYR A 77 -11.98 -17.50 20.24
CA TYR A 77 -10.89 -18.47 20.33
C TYR A 77 -9.62 -17.89 20.97
N PHE A 78 -9.57 -16.58 21.21
CA PHE A 78 -8.49 -15.96 21.97
C PHE A 78 -8.66 -16.25 23.47
N ASP A 79 -8.17 -17.41 23.88
CA ASP A 79 -8.10 -17.77 25.30
C ASP A 79 -6.95 -17.05 26.02
N ARG A 80 -6.75 -17.34 27.32
CA ARG A 80 -5.71 -16.69 28.13
C ARG A 80 -4.30 -16.83 27.54
N LYS A 81 -4.01 -17.90 26.79
CA LYS A 81 -2.71 -18.12 26.16
C LYS A 81 -2.54 -17.32 24.88
N ALA A 82 -3.65 -16.97 24.21
CA ALA A 82 -3.67 -16.20 22.97
C ALA A 82 -4.00 -14.71 23.18
N MET A 83 -4.23 -14.26 24.42
CA MET A 83 -4.62 -12.87 24.72
C MET A 83 -3.58 -11.85 24.24
N GLU A 84 -2.29 -12.14 24.35
CA GLU A 84 -1.23 -11.25 23.85
C GLU A 84 -1.34 -11.04 22.33
N SER A 85 -1.62 -12.11 21.58
CA SER A 85 -1.85 -12.05 20.14
C SER A 85 -3.10 -11.22 19.80
N ASN A 86 -4.15 -11.28 20.62
CA ASN A 86 -5.34 -10.42 20.44
C ASN A 86 -4.98 -8.94 20.57
N ILE A 87 -4.30 -8.56 21.66
CA ILE A 87 -3.86 -7.17 21.90
C ILE A 87 -2.97 -6.68 20.76
N GLN A 88 -2.07 -7.54 20.28
CA GLN A 88 -1.20 -7.23 19.14
C GLN A 88 -2.00 -6.96 17.87
N ILE A 89 -3.01 -7.79 17.56
CA ILE A 89 -3.89 -7.57 16.40
C ILE A 89 -4.64 -6.25 16.54
N GLU A 90 -5.22 -5.94 17.70
CA GLU A 90 -5.96 -4.69 17.93
C GLU A 90 -5.07 -3.46 17.69
N GLY A 91 -3.88 -3.45 18.29
CA GLY A 91 -2.90 -2.37 18.07
C GLY A 91 -2.48 -2.25 16.61
N THR A 92 -2.32 -3.38 15.92
CA THR A 92 -1.98 -3.41 14.49
C THR A 92 -3.11 -2.85 13.62
N LEU A 93 -4.37 -3.19 13.93
CA LEU A 93 -5.56 -2.66 13.24
C LEU A 93 -5.68 -1.14 13.42
N GLU A 94 -5.44 -0.63 14.63
CA GLU A 94 -5.43 0.81 14.88
C GLU A 94 -4.31 1.52 14.09
N TRP A 95 -3.12 0.90 14.06
CA TRP A 95 -1.99 1.42 13.29
C TRP A 95 -2.30 1.47 11.78
N ILE A 96 -2.89 0.42 11.23
CA ILE A 96 -3.34 0.39 9.81
C ILE A 96 -4.32 1.53 9.53
N ASN A 97 -5.29 1.77 10.41
CA ASN A 97 -6.24 2.88 10.26
C ASN A 97 -5.54 4.25 10.24
N LYS A 98 -4.55 4.47 11.12
CA LYS A 98 -3.73 5.68 11.08
C LYS A 98 -2.98 5.79 9.75
N LYS A 99 -2.47 4.69 9.20
CA LYS A 99 -1.77 4.65 7.92
C LYS A 99 -2.66 4.96 6.72
N PHE A 100 -3.88 4.45 6.68
CA PHE A 100 -4.86 4.84 5.66
C PHE A 100 -5.08 6.35 5.62
N ASN A 101 -5.25 6.99 6.78
CA ASN A 101 -5.39 8.45 6.85
C ASN A 101 -4.12 9.17 6.39
N ILE A 102 -2.94 8.75 6.85
CA ILE A 102 -1.65 9.33 6.46
C ILE A 102 -1.44 9.27 4.94
N VAL A 103 -1.79 8.16 4.28
CA VAL A 103 -1.67 8.00 2.83
C VAL A 103 -2.44 9.09 2.09
N ILE A 104 -3.64 9.43 2.56
CA ILE A 104 -4.48 10.46 1.95
C ILE A 104 -3.94 11.86 2.29
N ASP A 105 -3.75 12.14 3.58
CA ASP A 105 -3.42 13.47 4.09
C ASP A 105 -2.06 13.97 3.59
N ARG A 106 -1.09 13.06 3.45
CA ARG A 106 0.27 13.40 3.00
C ARG A 106 0.50 13.27 1.51
N SER A 107 -0.52 12.87 0.73
CA SER A 107 -0.36 12.63 -0.72
C SER A 107 0.00 13.89 -1.51
N GLN A 108 -0.41 15.07 -1.04
CA GLN A 108 -0.13 16.35 -1.70
C GLN A 108 1.14 17.06 -1.21
N GLY A 109 1.74 16.61 -0.10
CA GLY A 109 2.96 17.22 0.43
C GLY A 109 4.16 17.01 -0.50
N ILE A 110 5.28 17.72 -0.28
CA ILE A 110 6.50 17.65 -1.13
C ILE A 110 6.96 16.20 -1.38
N ASN A 111 6.91 15.37 -0.34
CA ASN A 111 7.28 13.95 -0.40
C ASN A 111 6.08 13.02 -0.61
N GLY A 112 4.96 13.53 -1.10
CA GLY A 112 3.70 12.80 -1.22
C GLY A 112 3.83 11.54 -2.07
N ASN A 113 4.56 11.63 -3.19
CA ASN A 113 4.82 10.50 -4.07
C ASN A 113 5.54 9.37 -3.32
N PHE A 114 6.53 9.70 -2.47
CA PHE A 114 7.25 8.71 -1.66
C PHE A 114 6.38 8.14 -0.53
N ASN A 115 5.77 9.03 0.24
CA ASN A 115 4.96 8.69 1.41
C ASN A 115 3.81 7.76 1.05
N VAL A 116 3.13 7.98 -0.08
CA VAL A 116 1.97 7.17 -0.46
C VAL A 116 2.38 5.71 -0.67
N PHE A 117 3.38 5.44 -1.51
CA PHE A 117 3.83 4.07 -1.77
C PHE A 117 4.33 3.39 -0.50
N GLN A 118 5.19 4.08 0.27
CA GLN A 118 5.75 3.52 1.49
C GLN A 118 4.67 3.15 2.50
N ASN A 119 3.70 4.04 2.75
CA ASN A 119 2.64 3.75 3.72
C ASN A 119 1.67 2.68 3.22
N MET A 120 1.44 2.55 1.89
CA MET A 120 0.67 1.43 1.34
C MET A 120 1.38 0.08 1.55
N LEU A 121 2.69 0.02 1.36
CA LEU A 121 3.48 -1.19 1.64
C LEU A 121 3.46 -1.52 3.14
N ILE A 122 3.57 -0.52 4.02
CA ILE A 122 3.41 -0.72 5.47
C ILE A 122 2.03 -1.30 5.79
N ILE A 123 0.95 -0.83 5.14
CA ILE A 123 -0.40 -1.40 5.32
C ILE A 123 -0.40 -2.88 4.93
N VAL A 124 0.18 -3.23 3.78
CA VAL A 124 0.29 -4.63 3.33
C VAL A 124 1.01 -5.50 4.36
N ASP A 125 2.18 -5.07 4.83
CA ASP A 125 2.98 -5.84 5.78
C ASP A 125 2.22 -6.10 7.08
N ASN A 126 1.52 -5.08 7.60
CA ASN A 126 0.71 -5.21 8.81
C ASN A 126 -0.51 -6.12 8.62
N LEU A 127 -1.16 -6.09 7.44
CA LEU A 127 -2.25 -7.01 7.12
C LEU A 127 -1.76 -8.45 7.03
N LYS A 128 -0.61 -8.69 6.38
CA LYS A 128 0.02 -10.01 6.32
C LYS A 128 0.40 -10.54 7.70
N HIS A 129 0.90 -9.67 8.58
CA HIS A 129 1.19 -10.01 9.96
C HIS A 129 -0.06 -10.50 10.69
N ILE A 130 -1.19 -9.79 10.58
CA ILE A 130 -2.46 -10.23 11.17
C ILE A 130 -2.89 -11.60 10.60
N ILE A 131 -2.83 -11.79 9.28
CA ILE A 131 -3.17 -13.08 8.64
C ILE A 131 -2.33 -14.22 9.22
N LYS A 132 -1.03 -14.00 9.41
CA LYS A 132 -0.14 -15.00 10.00
C LYS A 132 -0.61 -15.39 11.40
N VAL A 133 -0.88 -14.41 12.27
CA VAL A 133 -1.36 -14.66 13.63
C VAL A 133 -2.70 -15.42 13.63
N LEU A 134 -3.64 -15.03 12.76
CA LEU A 134 -4.92 -15.74 12.63
C LEU A 134 -4.75 -17.17 12.10
N THR A 135 -3.80 -17.39 11.19
CA THR A 135 -3.48 -18.71 10.64
C THR A 135 -2.87 -19.63 11.69
N ASP A 136 -1.97 -19.10 12.52
CA ASP A 136 -1.35 -19.83 13.63
C ASP A 136 -2.41 -20.24 14.66
N LEU A 137 -3.35 -19.35 14.99
CA LEU A 137 -4.47 -19.64 15.88
C LEU A 137 -5.37 -20.77 15.34
N GLN A 138 -5.69 -20.74 14.04
CA GLN A 138 -6.49 -21.78 13.40
C GLN A 138 -5.79 -23.13 13.33
N THR A 139 -4.47 -23.11 13.14
CA THR A 139 -3.64 -24.32 13.12
C THR A 139 -3.70 -25.04 14.46
N GLN A 140 -3.66 -24.31 15.58
CA GLN A 140 -3.81 -24.89 16.92
C GLN A 140 -5.18 -25.53 17.16
N LYS A 141 -6.21 -25.13 16.41
CA LYS A 141 -7.58 -25.63 16.53
C LYS A 141 -7.95 -26.68 15.46
N ASN A 142 -7.00 -27.06 14.59
CA ASN A 142 -7.22 -28.00 13.47
C ASN A 142 -8.32 -27.58 12.48
N ASN A 143 -8.52 -26.26 12.28
CA ASN A 143 -9.59 -25.77 11.42
C ASN A 143 -9.11 -25.47 9.99
N TRP A 144 -9.21 -26.48 9.11
CA TRP A 144 -8.58 -26.46 7.78
C TRP A 144 -9.25 -25.54 6.76
N VAL A 145 -10.59 -25.44 6.77
CA VAL A 145 -11.34 -24.67 5.77
C VAL A 145 -11.09 -23.17 5.96
N GLU A 146 -11.11 -22.71 7.20
CA GLU A 146 -10.91 -21.31 7.55
C GLU A 146 -9.49 -20.85 7.30
N ARG A 147 -8.53 -21.77 7.46
CA ARG A 147 -7.14 -21.53 7.07
C ARG A 147 -7.00 -21.31 5.55
N TYR A 148 -7.75 -22.04 4.72
CA TYR A 148 -7.71 -21.85 3.27
C TYR A 148 -8.16 -20.44 2.87
N ASN A 149 -9.22 -19.90 3.50
CA ASN A 149 -9.66 -18.52 3.25
C ASN A 149 -8.54 -17.51 3.56
N LEU A 150 -7.84 -17.66 4.67
CA LEU A 150 -6.72 -16.80 5.04
C LEU A 150 -5.56 -16.87 4.02
N ILE A 151 -5.28 -18.05 3.46
CA ILE A 151 -4.30 -18.23 2.39
C ILE A 151 -4.71 -17.47 1.13
N VAL A 152 -5.98 -17.54 0.73
CA VAL A 152 -6.50 -16.81 -0.45
C VAL A 152 -6.36 -15.30 -0.25
N ILE A 153 -6.69 -14.78 0.94
CA ILE A 153 -6.50 -13.36 1.28
C ILE A 153 -5.01 -12.99 1.24
N SER A 154 -4.12 -13.84 1.78
CA SER A 154 -2.67 -13.63 1.74
C SER A 154 -2.15 -13.50 0.31
N ASN A 155 -2.55 -14.41 -0.58
CA ASN A 155 -2.12 -14.39 -1.98
C ASN A 155 -2.54 -13.09 -2.68
N ARG A 156 -3.75 -12.58 -2.39
CA ARG A 156 -4.22 -11.29 -2.91
C ARG A 156 -3.38 -10.11 -2.39
N LEU A 157 -2.92 -10.16 -1.13
CA LEU A 157 -1.99 -9.15 -0.61
C LEU A 157 -0.62 -9.24 -1.29
N ASP A 158 -0.11 -10.45 -1.56
CA ASP A 158 1.13 -10.66 -2.30
C ASP A 158 1.05 -10.07 -3.72
N GLU A 159 -0.07 -10.27 -4.41
CA GLU A 159 -0.33 -9.68 -5.72
C GLU A 159 -0.36 -8.15 -5.65
N ILE A 160 -1.07 -7.58 -4.68
CA ILE A 160 -1.12 -6.12 -4.50
C ILE A 160 0.28 -5.56 -4.21
N GLU A 161 1.04 -6.18 -3.30
CA GLU A 161 2.40 -5.77 -3.01
C GLU A 161 3.27 -5.76 -4.27
N LYS A 162 3.24 -6.87 -5.01
CA LYS A 162 3.99 -7.02 -6.26
C LYS A 162 3.61 -5.93 -7.25
N THR A 163 2.32 -5.62 -7.41
CA THR A 163 1.87 -4.55 -8.34
C THR A 163 2.33 -3.17 -7.89
N ILE A 164 2.31 -2.86 -6.58
CA ILE A 164 2.77 -1.57 -6.05
C ILE A 164 4.28 -1.41 -6.22
N ARG A 165 5.06 -2.44 -5.88
CA ARG A 165 6.52 -2.42 -6.05
C ARG A 165 6.89 -2.29 -7.53
N ASN A 166 6.26 -3.10 -8.38
CA ASN A 166 6.57 -3.19 -9.81
C ASN A 166 5.89 -2.15 -10.69
N TYR A 167 5.18 -1.18 -10.10
CA TYR A 167 4.48 -0.15 -10.87
C TYR A 167 5.45 0.70 -11.69
N ASN A 168 5.36 0.61 -13.02
CA ASN A 168 6.30 1.23 -13.96
C ASN A 168 7.79 0.85 -13.73
N LEU A 169 8.08 -0.36 -13.22
CA LEU A 169 9.46 -0.87 -13.12
C LEU A 169 10.03 -1.37 -14.47
N GLN A 170 9.25 -1.47 -15.54
CA GLN A 170 9.71 -1.85 -16.88
C GLN A 170 9.96 -0.64 -17.79
N GLU A 171 10.98 -0.53 -18.65
CA GLU A 171 12.29 -1.17 -18.84
C GLU A 171 13.11 -0.10 -19.59
N HIS A 172 14.02 0.61 -18.93
CA HIS A 172 15.06 1.40 -19.61
C HIS A 172 16.33 0.54 -19.64
N ASN A 173 16.31 -0.50 -20.45
CA ASN A 173 17.53 -1.01 -21.07
C ASN A 173 17.73 -0.29 -22.41
#